data_AF-N9WN55-F1
#
_entry.id   AF-N9WN55-F1
#
_cell.length_a   1.000
_cell.length_b   1.000
_cell.length_c   1.000
_cell.angle_alpha   90.00
_cell.angle_beta   90.00
_cell.angle_gamma   90.00
#
_symmetry.space_group_name_H-M   'P 1'
#
loop_
_entity.id
_entity.type
_entity.pdbx_description
1 polymer ?
#
loop_
_entity_poly.entity_id
_entity_poly.type
_entity_poly.pdbx_seq_one_letter_code
_entity_poly.pdbx_strand_id
1 'polypeptide(L)'
;MTVCMTFWIIGPVASTISDGLGMVFTAIYEFSPILMGFIVGGLWQVLVMFGLHWAITPLMINNIQTLGFDTIMIGMFGASFAQTGAVIAIYLRSRNKKTKSLCIPAIVSGLAGVTEPAIYGITLPKKKPFIITCIVSAITGAIIAASGAKYYIVPGMGVFGYTAFMNTQTQNITGMIWAIGASILALVGGFAAVYLTYKEKEVKKLTTQLKDAVSAAIVSPMHGKAIALKEVEDEVFRGGSLGQGAAIIPTEGKLYAPIDGTIAMVFPTGHAIGIKTIDGLEILMHVGMNTVELNGKGFNAKVNPGDHVVHGDLLLEFDIEEIQKAGYSVVTPIVITNSNSYHEVLPDVSGESIHVGDKLITVR
;
A
#
# COMPACT_ATOMS: atom_id res chain seq x y z
N MET A 1 27.42 17.94 -20.05
CA MET A 1 26.84 19.30 -19.94
C MET A 1 25.49 19.33 -19.21
N THR A 2 24.78 18.21 -19.07
CA THR A 2 23.47 18.10 -18.41
C THR A 2 23.53 18.18 -16.88
N VAL A 3 24.51 17.56 -16.22
CA VAL A 3 24.65 17.60 -14.75
C VAL A 3 24.99 19.00 -14.23
N CYS A 4 25.92 19.73 -14.86
CA CYS A 4 26.32 21.06 -14.41
C CYS A 4 25.22 22.12 -14.58
N MET A 5 24.46 22.10 -15.69
CA MET A 5 23.30 22.99 -15.86
C MET A 5 22.15 22.66 -14.91
N THR A 6 21.96 21.37 -14.59
CA THR A 6 21.03 20.93 -13.55
C THR A 6 21.38 21.58 -12.22
N PHE A 7 22.65 21.57 -11.78
CA PHE A 7 23.04 22.24 -10.55
C PHE A 7 22.98 23.78 -10.61
N TRP A 8 23.30 24.39 -11.76
CA TRP A 8 23.29 25.85 -11.92
C TRP A 8 21.90 26.48 -11.96
N ILE A 9 20.87 25.72 -12.38
CA ILE A 9 19.49 26.21 -12.44
C ILE A 9 18.66 25.64 -11.28
N ILE A 10 18.73 24.33 -11.04
CA ILE A 10 17.95 23.69 -9.97
C ILE A 10 18.47 24.11 -8.60
N GLY A 11 19.78 24.27 -8.42
CA GLY A 11 20.36 24.70 -7.15
C GLY A 11 19.80 26.04 -6.66
N PRO A 12 19.93 27.14 -7.45
CA PRO A 12 19.39 28.45 -7.06
C PRO A 12 17.86 28.48 -6.92
N VAL A 13 17.14 27.78 -7.80
CA VAL A 13 15.66 27.71 -7.72
C VAL A 13 15.23 26.94 -6.47
N ALA A 14 15.84 25.80 -6.18
CA ALA A 14 15.56 25.02 -4.97
C ALA A 14 15.95 25.77 -3.70
N SER A 15 17.06 26.52 -3.72
CA SER A 15 17.45 27.41 -2.61
C SER A 15 16.39 28.49 -2.40
N THR A 16 15.99 29.20 -3.44
CA THR A 16 14.98 30.27 -3.34
C THR A 16 13.64 29.76 -2.81
N ILE A 17 13.20 28.58 -3.25
CA ILE A 17 11.99 27.93 -2.75
C ILE A 17 12.17 27.52 -1.28
N SER A 18 13.32 26.95 -0.91
CA SER A 18 13.61 26.53 0.47
C SER A 18 13.70 27.71 1.42
N ASP A 19 14.31 28.82 1.00
CA ASP A 19 14.41 30.08 1.74
C ASP A 19 13.02 30.70 1.93
N GLY A 20 12.20 30.71 0.87
CA GLY A 20 10.81 31.15 0.92
C GLY A 20 9.97 30.33 1.89
N LEU A 21 10.08 29.00 1.82
CA LEU A 21 9.38 28.09 2.72
C LEU A 21 9.88 28.25 4.17
N GLY A 22 11.19 28.42 4.35
CA GLY A 22 11.84 28.72 5.61
C GLY A 22 11.31 30.00 6.25
N MET A 23 11.18 31.10 5.49
CA MET A 23 10.59 32.35 5.98
C MET A 23 9.15 32.17 6.45
N VAL A 24 8.33 31.43 5.70
CA VAL A 24 6.94 31.15 6.08
C VAL A 24 6.90 30.37 7.40
N PHE A 25 7.69 29.31 7.52
CA PHE A 25 7.73 28.53 8.75
C PHE A 25 8.26 29.36 9.92
N THR A 26 9.35 30.12 9.75
CA THR A 26 9.87 31.00 10.81
C THR A 26 8.84 32.03 11.25
N ALA A 27 8.10 32.66 10.33
CA ALA A 27 7.05 33.61 10.67
C ALA A 27 5.91 32.96 11.49
N ILE A 28 5.50 31.74 11.15
CA ILE A 28 4.51 30.99 11.93
C ILE A 28 5.06 30.67 13.32
N TYR A 29 6.33 30.27 13.41
CA TYR A 29 6.97 29.94 14.68
C TYR A 29 7.08 31.15 15.61
N GLU A 30 7.52 32.30 15.10
CA GLU A 30 7.61 33.55 15.85
C GLU A 30 6.23 34.05 16.30
N PHE A 31 5.20 33.85 15.48
CA PHE A 31 3.83 34.14 15.87
C PHE A 31 3.34 33.21 16.99
N SER A 32 3.54 31.90 16.84
CA SER A 32 3.21 30.91 17.87
C SER A 32 3.90 29.56 17.61
N PRO A 33 4.82 29.14 18.50
CA PRO A 33 5.42 27.81 18.44
C PRO A 33 4.37 26.69 18.51
N ILE A 34 3.30 26.91 19.27
CA ILE A 34 2.19 25.96 19.44
C ILE A 34 1.46 25.77 18.11
N LEU A 35 1.15 26.86 17.41
CA LEU A 35 0.50 26.81 16.10
C LEU A 35 1.39 26.13 15.06
N MET A 36 2.69 26.41 15.07
CA MET A 36 3.66 25.71 14.24
C MET A 36 3.59 24.19 14.45
N GLY A 37 3.73 23.76 15.70
CA GLY A 37 3.69 22.34 16.06
C GLY A 37 2.37 21.68 15.66
N PHE A 38 1.25 22.39 15.81
CA PHE A 38 -0.07 21.93 15.39
C PHE A 38 -0.16 21.71 13.87
N ILE A 39 0.27 22.70 13.07
CA ILE A 39 0.22 22.63 11.61
C ILE A 39 1.14 21.53 11.09
N VAL A 40 2.39 21.52 11.54
CA VAL A 40 3.38 20.52 11.09
C VAL A 40 2.92 19.12 11.48
N GLY A 41 2.52 18.91 12.75
CA GLY A 41 2.04 17.61 13.20
C GLY A 41 0.80 17.13 12.45
N GLY A 42 -0.16 18.03 12.20
CA GLY A 42 -1.41 17.68 11.51
C GLY A 42 -1.26 17.40 10.02
N LEU A 43 -0.40 18.15 9.34
CA LEU A 43 -0.20 18.01 7.89
C LEU A 43 0.88 17.00 7.53
N TRP A 44 1.75 16.60 8.46
CA TRP A 44 2.86 15.69 8.18
C TRP A 44 2.43 14.44 7.44
N GLN A 45 1.37 13.77 7.91
CA GLN A 45 0.85 12.55 7.31
C GLN A 45 0.35 12.76 5.87
N VAL A 46 -0.24 13.93 5.58
CA VAL A 46 -0.65 14.31 4.23
C VAL A 46 0.57 14.56 3.34
N LEU A 47 1.60 15.21 3.87
CA LEU A 47 2.86 15.43 3.16
C LEU A 47 3.61 14.12 2.88
N VAL A 48 3.53 13.14 3.78
CA VAL A 48 4.05 11.77 3.55
C VAL A 48 3.35 11.11 2.38
N MET A 49 2.03 11.29 2.25
CA MET A 49 1.28 10.71 1.12
C MET A 49 1.74 11.21 -0.26
N PHE A 50 2.12 12.49 -0.35
CA PHE A 50 2.56 13.08 -1.60
C PHE A 50 4.08 13.13 -1.75
N GLY A 51 4.84 12.56 -0.80
CA GLY A 51 6.30 12.67 -0.77
C GLY A 51 6.83 14.09 -0.49
N LEU A 52 5.96 15.07 -0.25
CA LEU A 52 6.30 16.48 -0.06
C LEU A 52 7.03 16.76 1.25
N HIS A 53 6.97 15.85 2.22
CA HIS A 53 7.70 15.99 3.50
C HIS A 53 9.22 16.08 3.31
N TRP A 54 9.78 15.46 2.27
CA TRP A 54 11.19 15.56 1.91
C TRP A 54 11.63 16.98 1.53
N ALA A 55 10.70 17.85 1.11
CA ALA A 55 11.01 19.24 0.82
C ALA A 55 11.33 20.06 2.09
N ILE A 56 10.92 19.57 3.28
CA ILE A 56 11.14 20.28 4.55
C ILE A 56 12.41 19.79 5.27
N THR A 57 12.92 18.60 4.94
CA THR A 57 14.13 18.05 5.55
C THR A 57 15.38 18.93 5.35
N PRO A 58 15.66 19.52 4.16
CA PRO A 58 16.80 20.42 3.98
C PRO A 58 16.76 21.65 4.90
N LEU A 59 15.57 22.17 5.19
CA LEU A 59 15.38 23.32 6.08
C LEU A 59 15.82 22.99 7.51
N MET A 60 15.47 21.82 8.02
CA MET A 60 15.94 21.35 9.33
C MET A 60 17.46 21.21 9.39
N ILE A 61 18.08 20.64 8.34
CA ILE A 61 19.54 20.52 8.27
C ILE A 61 20.18 21.91 8.31
N ASN A 62 19.64 22.86 7.55
CA ASN A 62 20.12 24.24 7.55
C ASN A 62 20.00 24.91 8.93
N ASN A 63 18.85 24.76 9.61
CA ASN A 63 18.64 25.29 10.96
C ASN A 63 19.63 24.72 11.97
N ILE A 64 19.86 23.40 11.95
CA ILE A 64 20.84 22.76 12.84
C ILE A 64 22.26 23.28 12.56
N GLN A 65 22.62 23.49 11.30
CA GLN A 65 23.95 23.99 10.92
C GLN A 65 24.16 25.46 11.27
N THR A 66 23.13 26.31 11.13
CA THR A 66 23.25 27.77 11.27
C THR A 66 22.87 28.26 12.67
N LEU A 67 21.82 27.70 13.27
CA LEU A 67 21.29 28.08 14.58
C LEU A 67 21.73 27.11 15.69
N GLY A 68 22.28 25.95 15.34
CA GLY A 68 22.64 24.88 16.27
C GLY A 68 21.46 24.02 16.72
N PHE A 69 20.25 24.32 16.24
CA PHE A 69 19.04 23.56 16.55
C PHE A 69 17.92 23.78 15.53
N ASP A 70 16.96 22.87 15.48
CA ASP A 70 15.72 23.01 14.74
C ASP A 70 14.49 22.95 15.65
N THR A 71 13.47 23.73 15.29
CA THR A 71 12.17 23.83 16.00
C THR A 71 10.97 23.55 15.10
N ILE A 72 11.19 23.36 13.79
CA ILE A 72 10.13 23.21 12.81
C ILE A 72 9.72 21.73 12.74
N MET A 73 10.70 20.83 12.62
CA MET A 73 10.44 19.39 12.43
C MET A 73 10.04 18.67 13.71
N ILE A 74 10.19 19.27 14.89
CA ILE A 74 9.77 18.62 16.15
C ILE A 74 8.28 18.26 16.16
N GLY A 75 7.44 19.03 15.46
CA GLY A 75 6.00 18.86 15.42
C GLY A 75 5.53 17.55 14.77
N MET A 76 6.35 16.96 13.88
CA MET A 76 6.00 15.73 13.18
C MET A 76 6.17 14.46 14.03
N PHE A 77 6.93 14.55 15.12
CA PHE A 77 7.46 13.39 15.82
C PHE A 77 6.36 12.47 16.37
N GLY A 78 5.25 13.04 16.85
CA GLY A 78 4.09 12.29 17.33
C GLY A 78 3.34 11.51 16.24
N ALA A 79 3.55 11.84 14.96
CA ALA A 79 2.70 11.32 13.89
C ALA A 79 2.84 9.81 13.67
N SER A 80 4.06 9.28 13.79
CA SER A 80 4.30 7.84 13.68
C SER A 80 3.67 7.05 14.82
N PHE A 81 3.72 7.60 16.02
CA PHE A 81 3.11 6.99 17.20
C PHE A 81 1.58 7.06 17.16
N ALA A 82 1.01 8.17 16.68
CA ALA A 82 -0.43 8.29 16.45
C ALA A 82 -0.94 7.23 15.47
N GLN A 83 -0.26 7.05 14.34
CA GLN A 83 -0.55 5.97 13.38
C GLN A 83 -0.43 4.59 14.01
N THR A 84 0.64 4.35 14.76
CA THR A 84 0.87 3.07 15.44
C THR A 84 -0.27 2.75 16.42
N GLY A 85 -0.66 3.72 17.26
CA GLY A 85 -1.79 3.57 18.17
C GLY A 85 -3.11 3.28 17.46
N ALA A 86 -3.39 4.01 16.37
CA ALA A 86 -4.58 3.77 15.55
C ALA A 86 -4.59 2.38 14.92
N VAL A 87 -3.46 1.89 14.42
CA VAL A 87 -3.36 0.54 13.85
C VAL A 87 -3.53 -0.54 14.92
N ILE A 88 -2.96 -0.36 16.12
CA ILE A 88 -3.21 -1.26 17.26
C ILE A 88 -4.71 -1.31 17.59
N ALA A 89 -5.39 -0.16 17.63
CA ALA A 89 -6.83 -0.10 17.88
C ALA A 89 -7.62 -0.84 16.79
N ILE A 90 -7.27 -0.66 15.52
CA ILE A 90 -7.90 -1.38 14.40
C ILE A 90 -7.62 -2.88 14.49
N TYR A 91 -6.41 -3.30 14.83
CA TYR A 91 -6.07 -4.71 15.00
C TYR A 91 -6.95 -5.38 16.07
N LEU A 92 -7.12 -4.74 17.22
CA LEU A 92 -7.95 -5.28 18.31
C LEU A 92 -9.44 -5.27 17.97
N ARG A 93 -9.92 -4.26 17.22
CA ARG A 93 -11.34 -4.12 16.86
C ARG A 93 -11.75 -4.94 15.64
N SER A 94 -10.83 -5.19 14.71
CA SER A 94 -11.12 -5.83 13.42
C SER A 94 -11.37 -7.33 13.58
N ARG A 95 -12.42 -7.85 12.94
CA ARG A 95 -12.65 -9.30 12.78
C ARG A 95 -12.06 -9.86 11.49
N ASN A 96 -11.75 -9.01 10.51
CA ASN A 96 -11.16 -9.41 9.23
C ASN A 96 -9.70 -9.91 9.38
N LYS A 97 -9.43 -11.16 8.97
CA LYS A 97 -8.10 -11.79 9.01
C LYS A 97 -7.06 -11.04 8.17
N LYS A 98 -7.42 -10.54 6.98
CA LYS A 98 -6.55 -9.76 6.10
C LYS A 98 -6.18 -8.43 6.73
N THR A 99 -7.14 -7.72 7.32
CA THR A 99 -6.82 -6.46 8.03
C THR A 99 -5.90 -6.73 9.22
N LYS A 100 -6.14 -7.81 9.97
CA LYS A 100 -5.28 -8.18 11.10
C LYS A 100 -3.86 -8.54 10.68
N SER A 101 -3.67 -9.30 9.60
CA SER A 101 -2.33 -9.66 9.12
C SER A 101 -1.53 -8.45 8.65
N LEU A 102 -2.18 -7.44 8.05
CA LEU A 102 -1.54 -6.19 7.64
C LEU A 102 -1.14 -5.30 8.83
N CYS A 103 -1.88 -5.36 9.94
CA CYS A 103 -1.60 -4.51 11.11
C CYS A 103 -0.26 -4.83 11.78
N ILE A 104 0.13 -6.10 11.88
CA ILE A 104 1.34 -6.52 12.60
C ILE A 104 2.61 -5.86 12.02
N PRO A 105 2.93 -6.02 10.72
CA PRO A 105 4.11 -5.38 10.15
C PRO A 105 4.00 -3.84 10.16
N ALA A 106 2.79 -3.29 10.00
CA ALA A 106 2.57 -1.85 10.06
C ALA A 106 2.83 -1.25 11.46
N ILE A 107 2.53 -1.98 12.54
CA ILE A 107 2.82 -1.56 13.92
C ILE A 107 4.34 -1.50 14.14
N VAL A 108 5.07 -2.54 13.73
CA VAL A 108 6.54 -2.59 13.87
C VAL A 108 7.19 -1.47 13.06
N SER A 109 6.74 -1.29 11.81
CA SER A 109 7.16 -0.20 10.93
C SER A 109 6.90 1.18 11.55
N GLY A 110 5.71 1.40 12.11
CA GLY A 110 5.33 2.66 12.74
C GLY A 110 6.16 3.00 13.97
N LEU A 111 6.54 2.02 14.79
CA LEU A 111 7.48 2.25 15.91
C LEU A 111 8.87 2.66 15.43
N ALA A 112 9.32 2.12 14.28
CA ALA A 112 10.56 2.51 13.62
C ALA A 112 10.47 3.84 12.86
N GLY A 113 9.30 4.50 12.85
CA GLY A 113 9.08 5.79 12.20
C GLY A 113 8.60 5.72 10.74
N VAL A 114 8.48 4.52 10.17
CA VAL A 114 8.06 4.31 8.79
C VAL A 114 6.55 4.10 8.78
N THR A 115 5.80 5.07 8.26
CA THR A 115 4.33 5.13 8.41
C THR A 115 3.56 4.68 7.18
N GLU A 116 4.23 4.49 6.05
CA GLU A 116 3.65 4.14 4.75
C GLU A 116 2.82 2.84 4.80
N PRO A 117 3.28 1.74 5.43
CA PRO A 117 2.48 0.54 5.57
C PRO A 117 1.19 0.77 6.39
N ALA A 118 1.25 1.64 7.40
CA ALA A 118 0.10 1.98 8.24
C ALA A 118 -0.90 2.88 7.49
N ILE A 119 -0.40 3.92 6.81
CA ILE A 119 -1.21 4.88 6.05
C ILE A 119 -1.92 4.15 4.91
N TYR A 120 -1.16 3.62 3.94
CA TYR A 120 -1.71 3.06 2.72
C TYR A 120 -2.43 1.73 2.94
N GLY A 121 -1.88 0.88 3.81
CA GLY A 121 -2.40 -0.45 4.06
C GLY A 121 -3.66 -0.46 4.94
N ILE A 122 -3.86 0.54 5.80
CA ILE A 122 -4.81 0.43 6.92
C ILE A 122 -5.65 1.68 7.14
N THR A 123 -5.03 2.83 7.48
CA THR A 123 -5.78 3.98 7.99
C THR A 123 -6.40 4.83 6.88
N LEU A 124 -5.70 5.04 5.76
CA LEU A 124 -6.18 5.83 4.63
C LEU A 124 -7.42 5.22 3.95
N PRO A 125 -7.46 3.91 3.62
CA PRO A 125 -8.67 3.28 3.06
C PRO A 125 -9.90 3.42 3.97
N LYS A 126 -9.67 3.52 5.29
CA LYS A 126 -10.74 3.66 6.29
C LYS A 126 -11.15 5.11 6.55
N LYS A 127 -10.47 6.11 5.97
CA LYS A 127 -10.68 7.57 6.04
C LYS A 127 -10.71 8.17 7.46
N LYS A 128 -11.68 7.77 8.29
CA LYS A 128 -11.84 8.27 9.67
C LYS A 128 -10.60 8.01 10.53
N PRO A 129 -10.02 6.79 10.58
CA PRO A 129 -8.81 6.56 11.36
C PRO A 129 -7.65 7.45 10.92
N PHE A 130 -7.48 7.67 9.61
CA PHE A 130 -6.45 8.57 9.11
C PHE A 130 -6.64 10.04 9.55
N ILE A 131 -7.87 10.56 9.49
CA ILE A 131 -8.15 11.92 9.96
C ILE A 131 -7.88 12.05 11.47
N ILE A 132 -8.24 11.02 12.24
CA ILE A 132 -8.00 10.99 13.69
C ILE A 132 -6.49 11.02 13.98
N THR A 133 -5.69 10.25 13.26
CA THR A 133 -4.23 10.26 13.47
C THR A 133 -3.64 11.61 13.13
N CYS A 134 -4.08 12.31 12.07
CA CYS A 134 -3.67 13.68 11.80
C CYS A 134 -4.01 14.63 12.94
N ILE A 135 -5.22 14.56 13.50
CA ILE A 135 -5.63 15.43 14.62
C ILE A 135 -4.79 15.15 15.87
N VAL A 136 -4.58 13.88 16.22
CA VAL A 136 -3.75 13.49 17.37
C VAL A 136 -2.30 13.94 17.17
N SER A 137 -1.79 13.85 15.94
CA SER A 137 -0.45 14.32 15.59
C SER A 137 -0.34 15.84 15.71
N ALA A 138 -1.37 16.59 15.31
CA ALA A 138 -1.43 18.04 15.48
C ALA A 138 -1.37 18.42 16.97
N ILE A 139 -2.15 17.75 17.82
CA ILE A 139 -2.18 18.03 19.25
C ILE A 139 -0.83 17.71 19.90
N THR A 140 -0.23 16.56 19.59
CA THR A 140 1.07 16.19 20.17
C THR A 140 2.23 17.01 19.61
N GLY A 141 2.15 17.42 18.35
CA GLY A 141 3.05 18.40 17.74
C GLY A 141 2.96 19.77 18.42
N ALA A 142 1.76 20.22 18.77
CA ALA A 142 1.56 21.46 19.53
C ALA A 142 2.16 21.36 20.95
N ILE A 143 2.00 20.22 21.63
CA ILE A 143 2.55 19.98 22.98
C ILE A 143 4.08 20.01 22.97
N ILE A 144 4.72 19.32 22.04
CA ILE A 144 6.19 19.26 21.97
C ILE A 144 6.80 20.62 21.58
N ALA A 145 6.09 21.40 20.76
CA ALA A 145 6.51 22.76 20.45
C ALA A 145 6.30 23.72 21.63
N ALA A 146 5.20 23.57 22.39
CA ALA A 146 4.94 24.33 23.60
C ALA A 146 5.98 24.09 24.70
N SER A 147 6.55 22.88 24.77
CA SER A 147 7.58 22.55 25.76
C SER A 147 8.94 23.20 25.45
N GLY A 148 9.10 23.87 24.31
CA GLY A 148 10.38 24.43 23.87
C GLY A 148 11.40 23.36 23.50
N ALA A 149 10.96 22.13 23.18
CA ALA A 149 11.85 21.09 22.72
C ALA A 149 12.48 21.48 21.38
N LYS A 150 13.68 20.96 21.13
CA LYS A 150 14.50 21.31 19.96
C LYS A 150 15.21 20.06 19.46
N TYR A 151 15.43 19.97 18.16
CA TYR A 151 16.39 19.03 17.60
C TYR A 151 17.78 19.66 17.56
N TYR A 152 18.77 19.02 18.19
CA TYR A 152 20.17 19.46 18.19
C TYR A 152 21.03 18.74 17.16
N ILE A 153 20.56 17.59 16.69
CA ILE A 153 21.15 16.81 15.60
C ILE A 153 20.03 16.32 14.69
N VAL A 154 20.39 15.86 13.49
CA VAL A 154 19.44 15.24 12.57
C VAL A 154 18.85 13.99 13.25
N PRO A 155 17.51 13.91 13.42
CA PRO A 155 16.89 12.81 14.14
C PRO A 155 16.90 11.51 13.35
N GLY A 156 17.06 10.40 14.07
CA GLY A 156 16.64 9.09 13.58
C GLY A 156 15.11 9.00 13.50
N MET A 157 14.62 7.92 12.91
CA MET A 157 13.18 7.69 12.73
C MET A 157 12.55 7.03 13.96
N GLY A 158 11.29 7.35 14.24
CA GLY A 158 10.51 6.73 15.31
C GLY A 158 11.20 6.80 16.67
N VAL A 159 11.29 5.67 17.38
CA VAL A 159 11.95 5.59 18.70
C VAL A 159 13.44 5.95 18.66
N PHE A 160 14.10 5.88 17.51
CA PHE A 160 15.51 6.23 17.38
C PHE A 160 15.76 7.74 17.29
N GLY A 161 14.70 8.55 17.19
CA GLY A 161 14.80 10.01 17.13
C GLY A 161 14.88 10.70 18.49
N TYR A 162 14.71 9.99 19.62
CA TYR A 162 14.68 10.61 20.95
C TYR A 162 15.99 11.33 21.32
N THR A 163 17.12 10.79 20.91
CA THR A 163 18.46 11.35 21.21
C THR A 163 18.67 12.71 20.56
N ALA A 164 17.96 13.02 19.47
CA ALA A 164 18.05 14.32 18.82
C ALA A 164 17.52 15.47 19.67
N PHE A 165 16.68 15.18 20.67
CA PHE A 165 16.17 16.18 21.60
C PHE A 165 17.12 16.48 22.77
N MET A 166 18.25 15.78 22.87
CA MET A 166 19.23 15.99 23.92
C MET A 166 20.17 17.14 23.55
N ASN A 167 20.33 18.10 24.46
CA ASN A 167 21.37 19.11 24.31
C ASN A 167 22.67 18.55 24.89
N THR A 168 23.58 18.11 24.02
CA THR A 168 24.85 17.51 24.43
C THR A 168 25.82 18.51 25.06
N GLN A 169 25.69 19.81 24.76
CA GLN A 169 26.56 20.86 25.31
C GLN A 169 26.22 21.17 26.77
N THR A 170 24.94 21.13 27.14
CA THR A 170 24.46 21.42 28.49
C THR A 170 24.05 20.18 29.29
N GLN A 171 24.19 18.99 28.67
CA GLN A 171 23.70 17.70 29.19
C GLN A 171 22.21 17.70 29.58
N ASN A 172 21.43 18.59 28.97
CA ASN A 172 20.00 18.74 29.27
C ASN A 172 19.17 17.74 28.44
N ILE A 173 18.45 16.86 29.13
CA ILE A 173 17.58 15.82 28.54
C ILE A 173 16.09 16.16 28.59
N THR A 174 15.72 17.36 29.03
CA THR A 174 14.32 17.76 29.22
C THR A 174 13.52 17.66 27.93
N GLY A 175 14.11 18.05 26.80
CA GLY A 175 13.49 17.91 25.47
C GLY A 175 13.18 16.44 25.13
N MET A 176 14.08 15.52 25.46
CA MET A 176 13.88 14.09 25.24
C MET A 176 12.72 13.54 26.09
N ILE A 177 12.60 13.97 27.35
CA ILE A 177 11.51 13.57 28.24
C ILE A 177 10.16 14.03 27.66
N TRP A 178 10.08 15.28 27.19
CA TRP A 178 8.89 15.80 26.51
C TRP A 178 8.58 15.04 25.23
N ALA A 179 9.59 14.67 24.44
CA ALA A 179 9.40 13.87 23.24
C ALA A 179 8.83 12.48 23.55
N ILE A 180 9.37 11.78 24.55
CA ILE A 180 8.84 10.49 25.00
C ILE A 180 7.40 10.64 25.50
N GLY A 181 7.12 11.66 26.31
CA GLY A 181 5.77 11.94 26.79
C GLY A 181 4.80 12.21 25.64
N ALA A 182 5.17 13.04 24.67
CA ALA A 182 4.37 13.34 23.49
C ALA A 182 4.14 12.09 22.62
N SER A 183 5.14 11.22 22.46
CA SER A 183 5.00 9.96 21.73
C SER A 183 4.04 8.99 22.41
N ILE A 184 4.09 8.87 23.75
CA ILE A 184 3.15 8.05 24.51
C ILE A 184 1.73 8.62 24.39
N LEU A 185 1.58 9.94 24.53
CA LEU A 185 0.29 10.63 24.34
C LEU A 185 -0.25 10.43 22.92
N ALA A 186 0.60 10.46 21.89
CA ALA A 186 0.20 10.24 20.51
C ALA A 186 -0.27 8.80 20.30
N LEU A 187 0.47 7.82 20.83
CA LEU A 187 0.11 6.41 20.75
C LEU A 187 -1.21 6.13 21.47
N VAL A 188 -1.34 6.59 22.72
CA VAL A 188 -2.55 6.38 23.53
C VAL A 188 -3.72 7.16 22.94
N GLY A 189 -3.52 8.39 22.48
CA GLY A 189 -4.54 9.22 21.85
C GLY A 189 -5.04 8.62 20.53
N GLY A 190 -4.13 8.19 19.67
CA GLY A 190 -4.45 7.50 18.42
C GLY A 190 -5.19 6.20 18.68
N PHE A 191 -4.72 5.42 19.66
CA PHE A 191 -5.38 4.19 20.09
C PHE A 191 -6.79 4.47 20.61
N ALA A 192 -6.95 5.31 21.63
CA ALA A 192 -8.23 5.55 22.29
C ALA A 192 -9.25 6.17 21.33
N ALA A 193 -8.86 7.21 20.58
CA ALA A 193 -9.76 7.89 19.66
C ALA A 193 -10.23 6.95 18.55
N VAL A 194 -9.32 6.14 17.97
CA VAL A 194 -9.72 5.15 16.95
C VAL A 194 -10.49 4.00 17.59
N TYR A 195 -10.10 3.47 18.74
CA TYR A 195 -10.81 2.36 19.39
C TYR A 195 -12.28 2.71 19.69
N LEU A 196 -12.54 3.94 20.15
CA LEU A 196 -13.88 4.43 20.48
C LEU A 196 -14.72 4.76 19.24
N THR A 197 -14.12 5.35 18.21
CA THR A 197 -14.86 5.85 17.03
C THR A 197 -14.91 4.84 15.89
N TYR A 198 -13.95 3.91 15.82
CA TYR A 198 -13.88 2.88 14.82
C TYR A 198 -14.93 1.82 15.09
N LYS A 199 -16.01 1.96 14.33
CA LYS A 199 -16.89 0.85 14.03
C LYS A 199 -16.34 0.22 12.77
N GLU A 200 -16.01 -1.06 12.84
CA GLU A 200 -15.83 -1.83 11.63
C GLU A 200 -17.12 -1.62 10.84
N LYS A 201 -17.03 -0.92 9.70
CA LYS A 201 -18.02 -1.15 8.67
C LYS A 201 -17.83 -2.63 8.41
N GLU A 202 -18.75 -3.45 8.94
CA GLU A 202 -19.14 -4.60 8.16
C GLU A 202 -19.28 -4.04 6.76
N VAL A 203 -18.46 -4.52 5.83
CA VAL A 203 -18.94 -4.56 4.46
C VAL A 203 -20.29 -5.22 4.67
N LYS A 204 -21.36 -4.41 4.61
CA LYS A 204 -22.72 -4.91 4.64
C LYS A 204 -22.64 -5.93 3.54
N LYS A 205 -22.58 -7.20 3.93
CA LYS A 205 -22.65 -8.29 2.97
C LYS A 205 -23.97 -7.96 2.29
N LEU A 206 -23.92 -7.40 1.09
CA LEU A 206 -24.97 -7.56 0.07
C LEU A 206 -24.93 -9.05 -0.36
N THR A 207 -24.82 -9.93 0.63
CA THR A 207 -24.34 -11.31 0.60
C THR A 207 -24.93 -12.01 1.83
N THR A 208 -26.19 -11.69 2.14
CA THR A 208 -26.99 -12.46 3.08
C THR A 208 -28.44 -12.52 2.60
N GLN A 209 -28.60 -12.79 1.30
CA GLN A 209 -29.87 -13.33 0.76
C GLN A 209 -29.81 -14.01 -0.62
N LEU A 210 -28.64 -14.14 -1.29
CA LEU A 210 -28.60 -14.74 -2.65
C LEU A 210 -27.49 -15.76 -2.96
N LYS A 211 -26.68 -16.24 -2.00
CA LYS A 211 -25.60 -17.20 -2.34
C LYS A 211 -25.58 -18.48 -1.50
N ASP A 212 -26.75 -19.09 -1.33
CA ASP A 212 -26.83 -20.53 -1.05
C ASP A 212 -27.11 -21.34 -2.33
N ALA A 213 -26.94 -20.76 -3.52
CA ALA A 213 -27.25 -21.43 -4.79
C ALA A 213 -26.33 -21.14 -5.99
N VAL A 214 -25.36 -20.22 -5.91
CA VAL A 214 -24.51 -19.90 -7.07
C VAL A 214 -23.26 -20.77 -7.07
N SER A 215 -23.41 -22.01 -7.54
CA SER A 215 -22.29 -22.80 -8.03
C SER A 215 -21.87 -22.21 -9.37
N ALA A 216 -20.76 -21.49 -9.42
CA ALA A 216 -20.20 -20.99 -10.68
C ALA A 216 -19.18 -21.98 -11.23
N ALA A 217 -19.36 -22.41 -12.48
CA ALA A 217 -18.36 -23.18 -13.21
C ALA A 217 -17.52 -22.21 -14.06
N ILE A 218 -16.22 -22.24 -13.86
CA ILE A 218 -15.25 -21.48 -14.63
C ILE A 218 -14.59 -22.46 -15.57
N VAL A 219 -14.65 -22.17 -16.85
CA VAL A 219 -14.03 -23.00 -17.87
C VAL A 219 -12.56 -22.64 -18.06
N SER A 220 -11.84 -23.49 -18.78
CA SER A 220 -10.51 -23.21 -19.24
C SER A 220 -10.51 -22.04 -20.23
N PRO A 221 -9.71 -20.99 -19.99
CA PRO A 221 -9.54 -19.91 -20.95
C PRO A 221 -8.52 -20.23 -22.04
N MET A 222 -7.90 -21.43 -22.04
CA MET A 222 -6.78 -21.80 -22.91
C MET A 222 -6.83 -23.29 -23.26
N HIS A 223 -6.23 -23.67 -24.39
CA HIS A 223 -5.86 -25.06 -24.66
C HIS A 223 -4.52 -25.38 -23.99
N GLY A 224 -4.39 -26.57 -23.41
CA GLY A 224 -3.14 -26.97 -22.78
C GLY A 224 -3.27 -28.15 -21.82
N LYS A 225 -2.43 -28.14 -20.79
CA LYS A 225 -2.50 -29.07 -19.65
C LYS A 225 -2.86 -28.32 -18.37
N ALA A 226 -3.95 -28.70 -17.73
CA ALA A 226 -4.30 -28.19 -16.41
C ALA A 226 -3.43 -28.84 -15.34
N ILE A 227 -2.91 -28.02 -14.42
CA ILE A 227 -2.11 -28.46 -13.27
C ILE A 227 -2.64 -27.81 -11.99
N ALA A 228 -2.38 -28.45 -10.85
CA ALA A 228 -2.72 -27.86 -9.57
C ALA A 228 -1.92 -26.57 -9.35
N LEU A 229 -2.54 -25.56 -8.72
CA LEU A 229 -1.83 -24.32 -8.38
C LEU A 229 -0.61 -24.58 -7.48
N LYS A 230 -0.63 -25.69 -6.72
CA LYS A 230 0.49 -26.16 -5.88
C LYS A 230 1.73 -26.62 -6.67
N GLU A 231 1.57 -26.91 -7.96
CA GLU A 231 2.66 -27.34 -8.86
C GLU A 231 3.33 -26.16 -9.58
N VAL A 232 2.79 -24.94 -9.43
CA VAL A 232 3.41 -23.73 -9.95
C VAL A 232 4.66 -23.38 -9.15
N GLU A 233 5.75 -23.01 -9.82
CA GLU A 233 7.04 -22.73 -9.18
C GLU A 233 7.01 -21.46 -8.28
N ASP A 234 6.20 -20.48 -8.66
CA ASP A 234 6.08 -19.21 -7.95
C ASP A 234 5.36 -19.36 -6.60
N GLU A 235 5.99 -18.90 -5.52
CA GLU A 235 5.49 -19.05 -4.15
C GLU A 235 4.21 -18.25 -3.88
N VAL A 236 4.02 -17.11 -4.55
CA VAL A 236 2.84 -16.25 -4.36
C VAL A 236 1.58 -16.95 -4.87
N PHE A 237 1.68 -17.59 -6.05
CA PHE A 237 0.62 -18.42 -6.60
C PHE A 237 0.46 -19.73 -5.84
N ARG A 238 1.54 -20.47 -5.65
CA ARG A 238 1.55 -21.78 -4.97
C ARG A 238 1.02 -21.72 -3.54
N GLY A 239 1.36 -20.65 -2.81
CA GLY A 239 0.91 -20.40 -1.45
C GLY A 239 -0.54 -19.90 -1.36
N GLY A 240 -1.18 -19.58 -2.49
CA GLY A 240 -2.57 -19.12 -2.53
C GLY A 240 -2.78 -17.70 -1.99
N SER A 241 -1.71 -16.91 -1.87
CA SER A 241 -1.76 -15.53 -1.34
C SER A 241 -2.61 -14.59 -2.20
N LEU A 242 -2.65 -14.86 -3.51
CA LEU A 242 -3.46 -14.13 -4.49
C LEU A 242 -4.85 -14.73 -4.71
N GLY A 243 -5.17 -15.88 -4.10
CA GLY A 243 -6.44 -16.58 -4.27
C GLY A 243 -6.27 -18.09 -4.45
N GLN A 244 -7.38 -18.79 -4.71
CA GLN A 244 -7.39 -20.23 -5.00
C GLN A 244 -7.75 -20.46 -6.48
N GLY A 245 -7.27 -21.55 -7.08
CA GLY A 245 -7.58 -21.86 -8.47
C GLY A 245 -6.71 -22.97 -9.05
N ALA A 246 -6.41 -22.88 -10.34
CA ALA A 246 -5.60 -23.84 -11.10
C ALA A 246 -4.60 -23.07 -11.97
N ALA A 247 -3.68 -23.78 -12.62
CA ALA A 247 -2.83 -23.21 -13.65
C ALA A 247 -2.88 -24.07 -14.92
N ILE A 248 -2.58 -23.46 -16.07
CA ILE A 248 -2.55 -24.13 -17.37
C ILE A 248 -1.17 -23.97 -17.98
N ILE A 249 -0.64 -25.06 -18.53
CA ILE A 249 0.51 -25.04 -19.43
C ILE A 249 -0.05 -24.90 -20.85
N PRO A 250 -0.03 -23.71 -21.48
CA PRO A 250 -0.62 -23.49 -22.80
C PRO A 250 0.04 -24.33 -23.88
N THR A 251 -0.77 -24.76 -24.85
CA THR A 251 -0.30 -25.24 -26.15
C THR A 251 -0.48 -24.20 -27.26
N GLU A 252 -1.24 -23.13 -27.01
CA GLU A 252 -1.40 -22.01 -27.94
C GLU A 252 -1.33 -20.64 -27.24
N GLY A 253 -0.94 -19.63 -28.02
CA GLY A 253 -0.74 -18.26 -27.59
C GLY A 253 -2.01 -17.42 -27.53
N LYS A 254 -3.12 -17.97 -27.03
CA LYS A 254 -4.42 -17.28 -26.96
C LYS A 254 -5.09 -17.50 -25.62
N LEU A 255 -5.64 -16.43 -25.08
CA LEU A 255 -6.38 -16.41 -23.81
C LEU A 255 -7.80 -15.90 -24.07
N TYR A 256 -8.79 -16.69 -23.70
CA TYR A 256 -10.21 -16.40 -23.90
C TYR A 256 -10.92 -16.11 -22.57
N ALA A 257 -12.10 -15.49 -22.63
CA ALA A 257 -12.94 -15.26 -21.46
C ALA A 257 -13.47 -16.58 -20.90
N PRO A 258 -13.14 -16.94 -19.65
CA PRO A 258 -13.60 -18.19 -19.04
C PRO A 258 -15.04 -18.10 -18.49
N ILE A 259 -15.62 -16.89 -18.48
CA ILE A 259 -16.97 -16.60 -18.00
C ILE A 259 -17.36 -15.19 -18.46
N ASP A 260 -18.67 -14.94 -18.56
CA ASP A 260 -19.22 -13.61 -18.82
C ASP A 260 -18.86 -12.62 -17.71
N GLY A 261 -18.51 -11.38 -18.08
CA GLY A 261 -18.20 -10.35 -17.10
C GLY A 261 -17.71 -9.04 -17.69
N THR A 262 -17.13 -8.23 -16.81
CA THR A 262 -16.47 -6.98 -17.18
C THR A 262 -14.97 -7.10 -16.93
N ILE A 263 -14.15 -6.62 -17.86
CA ILE A 263 -12.71 -6.52 -17.69
C ILE A 263 -12.43 -5.51 -16.58
N ALA A 264 -12.05 -5.99 -15.40
CA ALA A 264 -11.77 -5.18 -14.24
C ALA A 264 -10.40 -4.51 -14.34
N MET A 265 -9.43 -5.18 -14.97
CA MET A 265 -8.10 -4.66 -15.19
C MET A 265 -7.38 -5.39 -16.33
N VAL A 266 -6.48 -4.66 -17.00
CA VAL A 266 -5.45 -5.19 -17.90
C VAL A 266 -4.13 -4.62 -17.40
N PHE A 267 -3.14 -5.45 -17.12
CA PHE A 267 -1.84 -4.96 -16.68
C PHE A 267 -1.17 -4.13 -17.79
N PRO A 268 -0.39 -3.08 -17.46
CA PRO A 268 0.23 -2.22 -18.48
C PRO A 268 1.10 -2.96 -19.50
N THR A 269 1.73 -4.07 -19.09
CA THR A 269 2.54 -4.93 -19.96
C THR A 269 1.74 -6.05 -20.63
N GLY A 270 0.40 -6.05 -20.55
CA GLY A 270 -0.49 -6.94 -21.29
C GLY A 270 -0.57 -8.40 -20.80
N HIS A 271 0.39 -8.88 -20.02
CA HIS A 271 0.50 -10.28 -19.59
C HIS A 271 -0.59 -10.78 -18.63
N ALA A 272 -1.40 -9.90 -18.03
CA ALA A 272 -2.39 -10.31 -17.05
C ALA A 272 -3.71 -9.53 -17.18
N ILE A 273 -4.81 -10.26 -17.08
CA ILE A 273 -6.18 -9.75 -17.24
C ILE A 273 -7.04 -10.19 -16.06
N GLY A 274 -7.80 -9.24 -15.51
CA GLY A 274 -8.76 -9.49 -14.45
C GLY A 274 -10.19 -9.34 -14.95
N ILE A 275 -11.05 -10.32 -14.64
CA ILE A 275 -12.50 -10.29 -14.94
C ILE A 275 -13.28 -10.22 -13.63
N LYS A 276 -14.35 -9.42 -13.66
CA LYS A 276 -15.37 -9.39 -12.61
C LYS A 276 -16.73 -9.72 -13.18
N THR A 277 -17.35 -10.78 -12.66
CA THR A 277 -18.71 -11.18 -13.04
C THR A 277 -19.75 -10.29 -12.37
N ILE A 278 -21.00 -10.32 -12.88
CA ILE A 278 -22.13 -9.59 -12.28
C ILE A 278 -22.41 -10.05 -10.83
N ASP A 279 -22.18 -11.34 -10.56
CA ASP A 279 -22.32 -11.94 -9.23
C ASP A 279 -21.12 -11.64 -8.31
N GLY A 280 -20.14 -10.86 -8.78
CA GLY A 280 -19.00 -10.41 -8.00
C GLY A 280 -17.86 -11.41 -7.85
N LEU A 281 -17.85 -12.52 -8.61
CA LEU A 281 -16.67 -13.38 -8.75
C LEU A 281 -15.55 -12.61 -9.46
N GLU A 282 -14.35 -12.63 -8.90
CA GLU A 282 -13.17 -11.93 -9.42
C GLU A 282 -12.11 -12.96 -9.82
N ILE A 283 -11.74 -12.96 -11.10
CA ILE A 283 -10.82 -13.92 -11.71
C ILE A 283 -9.60 -13.16 -12.23
N LEU A 284 -8.40 -13.61 -11.88
CA LEU A 284 -7.13 -13.15 -12.43
C LEU A 284 -6.54 -14.24 -13.30
N MET A 285 -6.17 -13.89 -14.53
CA MET A 285 -5.47 -14.74 -15.47
C MET A 285 -4.11 -14.11 -15.75
N HIS A 286 -3.03 -14.79 -15.38
CA HIS A 286 -1.68 -14.25 -15.44
C HIS A 286 -0.79 -15.10 -16.34
N VAL A 287 -0.49 -14.63 -17.55
CA VAL A 287 0.26 -15.40 -18.54
C VAL A 287 1.75 -15.42 -18.18
N GLY A 288 2.23 -16.61 -17.83
CA GLY A 288 3.62 -16.87 -17.51
C GLY A 288 4.09 -16.33 -16.15
N MET A 289 5.35 -16.59 -15.81
CA MET A 289 5.98 -16.15 -14.55
C MET A 289 7.02 -15.07 -14.82
N ASN A 290 7.03 -14.00 -14.01
CA ASN A 290 7.92 -12.84 -14.15
C ASN A 290 7.86 -12.17 -15.54
N THR A 291 6.79 -12.37 -16.30
CA THR A 291 6.60 -11.86 -17.67
C THR A 291 6.41 -10.34 -17.73
N VAL A 292 6.23 -9.68 -16.58
CA VAL A 292 6.30 -8.21 -16.48
C VAL A 292 7.64 -7.66 -17.00
N GLU A 293 8.74 -8.40 -16.82
CA GLU A 293 10.09 -8.03 -17.27
C GLU A 293 10.22 -7.96 -18.79
N LEU A 294 9.30 -8.58 -19.54
CA LEU A 294 9.25 -8.49 -21.00
C LEU A 294 8.76 -7.11 -21.49
N ASN A 295 8.30 -6.24 -20.58
CA ASN A 295 7.87 -4.87 -20.90
C ASN A 295 6.84 -4.82 -22.06
N GLY A 296 5.94 -5.80 -22.11
CA GLY A 296 4.89 -5.91 -23.12
C GLY A 296 5.29 -6.60 -24.43
N LYS A 297 6.57 -7.01 -24.59
CA LYS A 297 6.98 -7.82 -25.74
C LYS A 297 6.34 -9.20 -25.70
N GLY A 298 5.86 -9.67 -26.85
CA GLY A 298 5.15 -10.93 -26.97
C GLY A 298 3.71 -10.92 -26.45
N PHE A 299 3.11 -9.77 -26.13
CA PHE A 299 1.72 -9.67 -25.66
C PHE A 299 0.90 -8.66 -26.49
N ASN A 300 -0.31 -9.05 -26.88
CA ASN A 300 -1.25 -8.23 -27.63
C ASN A 300 -2.67 -8.35 -27.05
N ALA A 301 -2.98 -7.49 -26.08
CA ALA A 301 -4.29 -7.43 -25.47
C ALA A 301 -5.36 -6.96 -26.48
N LYS A 302 -6.49 -7.65 -26.53
CA LYS A 302 -7.63 -7.35 -27.41
C LYS A 302 -8.76 -6.59 -26.72
N VAL A 303 -8.61 -6.33 -25.42
CA VAL A 303 -9.61 -5.73 -24.56
C VAL A 303 -9.01 -4.64 -23.69
N ASN A 304 -9.86 -3.74 -23.21
CA ASN A 304 -9.52 -2.64 -22.31
C ASN A 304 -10.28 -2.77 -20.98
N PRO A 305 -9.77 -2.17 -19.88
CA PRO A 305 -10.54 -2.06 -18.64
C PRO A 305 -11.89 -1.38 -18.87
N GLY A 306 -12.96 -2.01 -18.36
CA GLY A 306 -14.34 -1.57 -18.53
C GLY A 306 -15.11 -2.28 -19.64
N ASP A 307 -14.43 -3.00 -20.55
CA ASP A 307 -15.10 -3.75 -21.62
C ASP A 307 -15.96 -4.88 -21.03
N HIS A 308 -17.13 -5.10 -21.64
CA HIS A 308 -17.96 -6.27 -21.36
C HIS A 308 -17.55 -7.40 -22.29
N VAL A 309 -17.35 -8.59 -21.73
CA VAL A 309 -16.97 -9.80 -22.47
C VAL A 309 -17.93 -10.92 -22.15
N VAL A 310 -18.19 -11.76 -23.14
CA VAL A 310 -18.91 -13.02 -23.00
C VAL A 310 -17.94 -14.17 -23.05
N HIS A 311 -18.31 -15.29 -22.44
CA HIS A 311 -17.56 -16.53 -22.47
C HIS A 311 -17.11 -16.88 -23.90
N GLY A 312 -15.82 -17.16 -24.06
CA GLY A 312 -15.20 -17.49 -25.34
C GLY A 312 -14.66 -16.29 -26.14
N ASP A 313 -14.88 -15.05 -25.69
CA ASP A 313 -14.26 -13.88 -26.31
C ASP A 313 -12.73 -13.93 -26.20
N LEU A 314 -12.02 -13.58 -27.27
CA LEU A 314 -10.56 -13.49 -27.27
C LEU A 314 -10.11 -12.25 -26.49
N LEU A 315 -9.29 -12.46 -25.46
CA LEU A 315 -8.82 -11.38 -24.57
C LEU A 315 -7.39 -10.95 -24.85
N LEU A 316 -6.52 -11.91 -25.14
CA LEU A 316 -5.09 -11.69 -25.31
C LEU A 316 -4.51 -12.71 -26.27
N GLU A 317 -3.67 -12.24 -27.18
CA GLU A 317 -2.74 -13.06 -27.95
C GLU A 317 -1.33 -12.89 -27.39
N PHE A 318 -0.57 -13.97 -27.27
CA PHE A 318 0.80 -13.93 -26.77
C PHE A 318 1.71 -14.91 -27.51
N ASP A 319 3.01 -14.60 -27.58
CA ASP A 319 3.99 -15.43 -28.28
C ASP A 319 4.71 -16.37 -27.29
N ILE A 320 4.33 -17.65 -27.30
CA ILE A 320 4.92 -18.69 -26.44
C ILE A 320 6.42 -18.82 -26.70
N GLU A 321 6.84 -18.80 -27.95
CA GLU A 321 8.25 -18.99 -28.29
C GLU A 321 9.08 -17.80 -27.83
N GLU A 322 8.59 -16.58 -27.99
CA GLU A 322 9.28 -15.37 -27.53
C GLU A 322 9.45 -15.38 -26.01
N ILE A 323 8.40 -15.73 -25.26
CA ILE A 323 8.44 -15.83 -23.79
C ILE A 323 9.47 -16.88 -23.34
N GLN A 324 9.45 -18.07 -23.97
CA GLN A 324 10.39 -19.15 -23.65
C GLN A 324 11.83 -18.82 -24.04
N LYS A 325 12.05 -18.19 -25.21
CA LYS A 325 13.37 -17.73 -25.66
C LYS A 325 13.97 -16.69 -24.70
N ALA A 326 13.13 -15.87 -24.08
CA ALA A 326 13.53 -14.92 -23.06
C ALA A 326 13.78 -15.55 -21.67
N GLY A 327 13.57 -16.86 -21.51
CA GLY A 327 13.85 -17.61 -20.28
C GLY A 327 12.71 -17.59 -19.26
N TYR A 328 11.50 -17.20 -19.65
CA TYR A 328 10.34 -17.15 -18.77
C TYR A 328 9.41 -18.35 -18.97
N SER A 329 8.75 -18.77 -17.89
CA SER A 329 7.72 -19.81 -17.94
C SER A 329 6.45 -19.26 -18.58
N VAL A 330 5.74 -20.11 -19.33
CA VAL A 330 4.40 -19.82 -19.90
C VAL A 330 3.26 -20.41 -19.07
N VAL A 331 3.57 -21.07 -17.94
CA VAL A 331 2.55 -21.56 -17.00
C VAL A 331 1.68 -20.39 -16.57
N THR A 332 0.37 -20.52 -16.76
CA THR A 332 -0.60 -19.43 -16.64
C THR A 332 -1.59 -19.73 -15.51
N PRO A 333 -1.44 -19.10 -14.33
CA PRO A 333 -2.40 -19.23 -13.24
C PRO A 333 -3.73 -18.57 -13.55
N ILE A 334 -4.80 -19.29 -13.25
CA ILE A 334 -6.20 -18.85 -13.30
C ILE A 334 -6.73 -18.87 -11.87
N VAL A 335 -6.85 -17.69 -11.25
CA VAL A 335 -7.01 -17.55 -9.80
C VAL A 335 -8.25 -16.77 -9.44
N ILE A 336 -8.99 -17.25 -8.45
CA ILE A 336 -10.12 -16.54 -7.85
C ILE A 336 -9.60 -15.64 -6.73
N THR A 337 -9.47 -14.35 -7.01
CA THR A 337 -8.78 -13.40 -6.12
C THR A 337 -9.57 -13.10 -4.86
N ASN A 338 -10.90 -13.24 -4.94
CA ASN A 338 -11.81 -13.13 -3.82
C ASN A 338 -12.28 -14.50 -3.29
N SER A 339 -11.48 -15.56 -3.46
CA SER A 339 -11.79 -16.95 -3.03
C SER A 339 -12.28 -17.08 -1.59
N ASN A 340 -11.80 -16.25 -0.67
CA ASN A 340 -12.25 -16.21 0.73
C ASN A 340 -13.74 -15.82 0.92
N SER A 341 -14.40 -15.35 -0.14
CA SER A 341 -15.83 -15.00 -0.14
C SER A 341 -16.73 -16.20 -0.44
N TYR A 342 -16.13 -17.35 -0.76
CA TYR A 342 -16.79 -18.57 -1.19
C TYR A 342 -16.47 -19.70 -0.19
N HIS A 343 -17.36 -20.68 -0.11
CA HIS A 343 -17.19 -21.86 0.74
C HIS A 343 -16.09 -22.76 0.20
N GLU A 344 -16.05 -22.95 -1.12
CA GLU A 344 -15.10 -23.89 -1.74
C GLU A 344 -14.70 -23.44 -3.15
N VAL A 345 -13.42 -23.66 -3.47
CA VAL A 345 -12.87 -23.50 -4.83
C VAL A 345 -12.22 -24.82 -5.19
N LEU A 346 -12.88 -25.59 -6.06
CA LEU A 346 -12.47 -26.92 -6.47
C LEU A 346 -11.85 -26.86 -7.86
N PRO A 347 -10.51 -26.95 -8.00
CA PRO A 347 -9.87 -27.10 -9.29
C PRO A 347 -10.15 -28.50 -9.86
N ASP A 348 -10.55 -28.55 -11.12
CA ASP A 348 -10.81 -29.76 -11.89
C ASP A 348 -9.60 -30.03 -12.79
N VAL A 349 -8.56 -30.61 -12.19
CA VAL A 349 -7.25 -30.87 -12.82
C VAL A 349 -7.07 -32.35 -13.18
N SER A 350 -8.17 -33.10 -13.36
CA SER A 350 -8.10 -34.55 -13.56
C SER A 350 -7.67 -35.01 -14.96
N GLY A 351 -7.53 -34.09 -15.94
CA GLY A 351 -7.22 -34.41 -17.33
C GLY A 351 -5.76 -34.10 -17.71
N GLU A 352 -5.14 -34.96 -18.55
CA GLU A 352 -3.82 -34.69 -19.15
C GLU A 352 -3.86 -33.54 -20.17
N SER A 353 -5.03 -33.29 -20.78
CA SER A 353 -5.28 -32.21 -21.73
C SER A 353 -6.60 -31.51 -21.40
N ILE A 354 -6.63 -30.19 -21.59
CA ILE A 354 -7.79 -29.33 -21.38
C ILE A 354 -7.94 -28.39 -22.59
N HIS A 355 -9.17 -28.18 -23.03
CA HIS A 355 -9.52 -27.29 -24.14
C HIS A 355 -10.27 -26.06 -23.65
N VAL A 356 -10.24 -24.98 -24.43
CA VAL A 356 -11.08 -23.79 -24.15
C VAL A 356 -12.53 -24.23 -24.02
N GLY A 357 -13.18 -23.82 -22.92
CA GLY A 357 -14.56 -24.23 -22.62
C GLY A 357 -14.71 -25.48 -21.76
N ASP A 358 -13.64 -26.29 -21.59
CA ASP A 358 -13.67 -27.41 -20.65
C ASP A 358 -13.71 -26.89 -19.20
N LYS A 359 -14.35 -27.62 -18.31
CA LYS A 359 -14.46 -27.22 -16.91
C LYS A 359 -13.08 -27.19 -16.22
N LEU A 360 -12.73 -26.08 -15.58
CA LEU A 360 -11.44 -25.90 -14.88
C LEU A 360 -11.61 -25.68 -13.37
N ILE A 361 -12.60 -24.89 -12.94
CA ILE A 361 -12.80 -24.57 -11.51
C ILE A 361 -14.29 -24.58 -11.20
N THR A 362 -14.67 -25.20 -10.09
CA THR A 362 -16.01 -25.04 -9.49
C THR A 362 -15.91 -24.17 -8.26
N VAL A 363 -16.71 -23.10 -8.18
CA VAL A 363 -16.79 -22.22 -7.02
C VAL A 363 -18.16 -22.38 -6.36
N ARG A 364 -18.19 -22.60 -5.05
CA ARG A 364 -19.41 -22.78 -4.23
C ARG A 364 -19.43 -21.87 -3.03
#